data_AF-A0A9E0JTK0-F1
#
_entry.id   AF-A0A9E0JTK0-F1
#
_cell.length_a   1.000
_cell.length_b   1.000
_cell.length_c   1.000
_cell.angle_alpha   90.00
_cell.angle_beta   90.00
_cell.angle_gamma   90.00
#
_symmetry.space_group_name_H-M   'P 1'
#
loop_
_entity.id
_entity.type
_entity.pdbx_description
1 polymer ?
#
loop_
_entity_poly.entity_id
_entity_poly.type
_entity_poly.pdbx_seq_one_letter_code
_entity_poly.pdbx_strand_id
1 'polypeptide(L)' 'MNENLLYGLAFILAGIVIIALRVIGWKRGRKSDWFVNFGAIVVALLFAGFGVMLIALSMRV' A
#
# COMPACT_ATOMS: atom_id res chain seq x y z
N MET A 1 4.01 -5.67 -22.30
CA MET A 1 3.55 -4.82 -21.17
C MET A 1 4.78 -4.46 -20.36
N ASN A 2 4.97 -3.18 -20.03
CA ASN A 2 6.12 -2.73 -19.25
C ASN A 2 6.01 -3.34 -17.84
N GLU A 3 6.91 -4.26 -17.49
CA GLU A 3 6.85 -5.04 -16.24
C GLU A 3 6.82 -4.11 -15.01
N ASN A 4 7.52 -2.98 -15.11
CA ASN A 4 7.54 -1.91 -14.11
C ASN A 4 6.15 -1.30 -13.86
N LEU A 5 5.29 -1.23 -14.88
CA LEU A 5 3.91 -0.74 -14.74
C LEU A 5 3.03 -1.73 -13.97
N LEU A 6 3.18 -3.02 -14.25
CA LEU A 6 2.50 -4.10 -13.52
C LEU A 6 2.91 -4.11 -12.04
N TYR A 7 4.21 -4.04 -11.76
CA TYR A 7 4.70 -3.99 -10.39
C TYR A 7 4.26 -2.71 -9.68
N GLY A 8 4.32 -1.56 -10.35
CA GLY A 8 3.86 -0.29 -9.79
C GLY A 8 2.39 -0.30 -9.38
N LEU A 9 1.51 -0.83 -10.24
CA LEU A 9 0.10 -1.00 -9.93
C LEU A 9 -0.14 -2.00 -8.79
N ALA A 10 0.60 -3.11 -8.76
CA ALA A 10 0.50 -4.10 -7.70
C ALA A 10 0.90 -3.53 -6.32
N PHE A 11 1.94 -2.68 -6.27
CA PHE A 11 2.37 -2.01 -5.04
C PHE A 11 1.31 -1.02 -4.52
N ILE A 12 0.67 -0.25 -5.41
CA ILE A 12 -0.43 0.65 -5.02
C ILE A 12 -1.61 -0.15 -4.47
N LEU A 13 -1.99 -1.23 -5.16
CA LEU A 13 -3.07 -2.13 -4.72
C LEU A 13 -2.77 -2.74 -3.35
N ALA A 14 -1.55 -3.19 -3.12
CA ALA A 14 -1.12 -3.72 -1.83
C ALA A 14 -1.24 -2.68 -0.70
N GLY A 15 -0.84 -1.43 -0.95
CA GLY A 15 -1.01 -0.33 0.02
C GLY A 15 -2.48 -0.10 0.40
N ILE A 16 -3.38 -0.11 -0.58
CA ILE A 16 -4.84 0.04 -0.37
C ILE A 16 -5.40 -1.14 0.44
N VAL A 17 -5.00 -2.38 0.10
CA VAL A 17 -5.46 -3.59 0.78
C VAL A 17 -5.05 -3.60 2.26
N ILE A 18 -3.85 -3.14 2.59
CA ILE A 18 -3.37 -3.06 3.98
C ILE A 18 -4.27 -2.14 4.83
N ILE A 19 -4.64 -0.98 4.29
CA ILE A 19 -5.58 -0.06 4.97
C ILE A 19 -6.97 -0.67 5.06
N ALA A 20 -7.47 -1.27 3.97
CA ALA A 20 -8.79 -1.89 3.94
C ALA A 20 -8.93 -3.02 4.98
N LEU A 21 -7.91 -3.89 5.10
CA LEU A 21 -7.86 -4.95 6.12
C LEU A 21 -7.83 -4.39 7.54
N ARG A 22 -7.20 -3.22 7.75
CA ARG A 22 -7.22 -2.52 9.04
C ARG A 22 -8.62 -2.02 9.37
N VAL A 23 -9.28 -1.35 8.42
CA VAL A 23 -10.65 -0.83 8.59
C VAL A 23 -11.63 -1.97 8.88
N ILE A 24 -11.53 -3.08 8.16
CA ILE A 24 -12.35 -4.28 8.41
C ILE A 24 -12.05 -4.87 9.79
N GLY A 25 -10.77 -4.93 10.18
CA GLY A 25 -10.36 -5.38 11.50
C GLY A 25 -10.95 -4.55 12.64
N TRP A 26 -10.94 -3.23 12.48
CA TRP A 26 -11.54 -2.30 13.43
C TRP A 26 -13.06 -2.49 13.52
N LYS A 27 -13.76 -2.62 12.38
CA LYS A 27 -15.21 -2.91 12.35
C LYS A 27 -15.59 -4.24 13.01
N ARG A 28 -14.68 -5.22 13.04
CA ARG A 28 -14.86 -6.51 13.72
C ARG A 28 -14.53 -6.47 15.22
N GLY A 29 -14.25 -5.30 15.79
CA GLY A 29 -13.94 -5.16 17.21
C GLY A 29 -12.54 -5.62 17.63
N ARG A 30 -11.61 -5.82 16.67
CA ARG A 30 -10.20 -6.05 17.05
C ARG A 30 -9.66 -4.78 17.69
N LYS A 31 -9.24 -4.89 18.96
CA LYS A 31 -8.41 -3.86 19.59
C LYS A 31 -7.06 -3.87 18.88
N SER A 32 -6.70 -2.72 18.30
CA SER A 32 -5.45 -2.51 17.59
C SER A 32 -4.68 -1.45 18.36
N ASP A 33 -3.45 -1.74 18.73
CA ASP A 33 -2.59 -0.79 19.43
C ASP A 33 -2.21 0.39 18.52
N TRP A 34 -1.89 1.52 19.14
CA TRP A 34 -1.50 2.73 18.40
C TRP A 34 -0.29 2.49 17.48
N PHE A 35 0.68 1.70 17.93
CA PHE A 35 1.87 1.29 17.16
C PHE A 35 1.48 0.50 15.90
N VAL A 36 0.47 -0.35 16.02
CA VAL A 36 -0.01 -1.22 14.95
C VAL A 36 -0.75 -0.41 13.88
N ASN A 37 -1.50 0.62 14.28
CA ASN A 37 -2.14 1.55 13.35
C ASN A 37 -1.11 2.47 12.68
N PHE A 38 -0.13 2.98 13.44
CA PHE A 38 0.95 3.80 12.91
C PHE A 38 1.79 3.01 11.89
N GLY A 39 2.20 1.78 12.23
CA GLY A 39 2.92 0.90 11.31
C GLY A 39 2.15 0.61 10.03
N ALA A 40 0.83 0.41 10.11
CA ALA A 40 0.01 0.21 8.91
C ALA A 40 0.01 1.44 7.98
N ILE A 41 -0.04 2.65 8.54
CA ILE A 41 0.02 3.90 7.77
C ILE A 41 1.40 4.06 7.12
N VAL A 42 2.47 3.85 7.89
CA VAL A 42 3.85 3.95 7.37
C VAL A 42 4.07 2.95 6.23
N VAL A 43 3.63 1.69 6.40
CA VAL A 43 3.74 0.68 5.35
C VAL A 43 2.90 1.06 4.14
N ALA A 44 1.67 1.52 4.31
CA ALA A 44 0.83 1.95 3.19
C ALA A 44 1.46 3.10 2.39
N LEU A 45 2.08 4.07 3.07
CA LEU A 45 2.80 5.18 2.44
C LEU A 45 4.05 4.70 1.68
N LEU A 46 4.83 3.77 2.25
CA LEU A 46 5.98 3.18 1.58
C LEU A 46 5.57 2.44 0.30
N PHE A 47 4.50 1.63 0.36
CA PHE A 47 3.97 0.91 -0.79
C PHE A 47 3.43 1.86 -1.87
N ALA A 48 2.73 2.93 -1.47
CA ALA A 48 2.27 3.96 -2.41
C ALA A 48 3.45 4.69 -3.08
N GLY A 49 4.46 5.09 -2.30
CA GLY A 49 5.66 5.76 -2.81
C GLY A 49 6.45 4.88 -3.79
N PHE A 50 6.65 3.60 -3.45
CA PHE A 50 7.31 2.64 -4.34
C PHE A 50 6.50 2.41 -5.62
N GLY A 51 5.18 2.27 -5.50
CA GLY A 51 4.30 2.09 -6.65
C GLY A 51 4.35 3.27 -7.62
N VAL A 52 4.29 4.51 -7.11
CA VAL A 52 4.42 5.74 -7.92
C VAL A 52 5.80 5.81 -8.58
N MET A 53 6.87 5.48 -7.87
CA MET A 53 8.23 5.45 -8.42
C MET A 53 8.35 4.46 -9.59
N LEU A 54 7.81 3.25 -9.46
CA LEU A 54 7.84 2.23 -10.51
C LEU A 54 7.02 2.63 -11.74
N ILE A 55 5.85 3.28 -11.54
CA ILE A 55 5.06 3.84 -12.64
C ILE A 55 5.84 4.97 -13.33
N ALA A 56 6.47 5.87 -12.57
CA ALA A 56 7.26 6.96 -13.13
C ALA A 56 8.46 6.44 -13.95
N LEU A 57 9.13 5.38 -13.48
CA LEU A 57 10.19 4.70 -14.23
C LEU A 57 9.65 4.04 -15.50
N SER A 58 8.46 3.45 -15.45
CA SER A 58 7.80 2.86 -16.62
C SER A 58 7.41 3.89 -17.69
N MET A 59 7.22 5.16 -17.34
CA MET A 59 6.87 6.22 -18.29
C MET A 59 8.09 6.92 -18.91
N ARG A 60 9.28 6.74 -18.31
CA ARG A 60 10.55 7.29 -18.81
C ARG A 60 11.26 6.36 -19.82
N VAL A 61 10.78 5.13 -20.00
CA VAL A 61 11.26 4.14 -20.98
C VAL A 61 10.24 4.04 -22.11
#